data_AF-A0A1J5IJV0-F1
#
_entry.id   AF-A0A1J5IJV0-F1
#
_cell.length_a   1.000
_cell.length_b   1.000
_cell.length_c   1.000
_cell.angle_alpha   90.00
_cell.angle_beta   90.00
_cell.angle_gamma   90.00
#
_symmetry.space_group_name_H-M   'P 1'
#
loop_
_entity.id
_entity.type
_entity.pdbx_description
1 polymer ?
#
loop_
_entity_poly.entity_id
_entity_poly.type
_entity_poly.pdbx_seq_one_letter_code
_entity_poly.pdbx_strand_id
1 'polypeptide(L)'
;MNTRLSAFAAIIMLLAVFSGCTRAATTNKFVDETSIRSWVDAPLEGEKLEAVPYEIVTHTNVPSGVFVVEIVINGAVVQTEAPDAMPTLAAVRYNWSPTVEGTYTIGVRGQDADGKWGDTSEVMVTVAAKKAVIMPPLSTAIIPDIPSVPVTAPVATGPVISDQTLSTDIIYYRGTGCGSLSADISVQATGGNGIMVVELKYRLQDKNTSQSSEWSVVNMQHPSEGRDKDLIWTTQLTADDIPGYASYSEAWVEMYFYAIDTQLHTSQTETSTQDLSLSACHTNQTTPPVIIRTQPIKLFDIQQDPRQEIIR
;
A
#
# COMPACT_ATOMS: atom_id res chain seq x y z
N MET A 1 9.98 -75.26 44.84
CA MET A 1 9.16 -74.10 45.24
C MET A 1 9.64 -72.81 44.54
N ASN A 2 9.99 -72.83 43.25
CA ASN A 2 10.59 -71.67 42.55
C ASN A 2 10.05 -71.41 41.13
N THR A 3 9.05 -72.15 40.63
CA THR A 3 8.50 -71.95 39.28
C THR A 3 7.29 -71.03 39.23
N ARG A 4 6.62 -70.78 40.37
CA ARG A 4 5.43 -69.90 40.43
C ARG A 4 5.75 -68.41 40.50
N LEU A 5 6.96 -68.03 40.94
CA LEU A 5 7.39 -66.62 41.02
C LEU A 5 7.81 -66.06 39.65
N SER A 6 8.37 -66.92 38.77
CA SER A 6 8.83 -66.50 37.43
C SER A 6 7.68 -66.24 36.46
N ALA A 7 6.54 -66.93 36.61
CA ALA A 7 5.36 -66.70 35.78
C ALA A 7 4.68 -65.36 36.09
N PHE A 8 4.70 -64.93 37.35
CA PHE A 8 4.12 -63.64 37.76
C PHE A 8 4.92 -62.44 37.27
N ALA A 9 6.26 -62.52 37.27
CA ALA A 9 7.12 -61.44 36.75
C ALA A 9 6.96 -61.24 35.23
N ALA A 10 6.78 -62.33 34.47
CA ALA A 10 6.56 -62.24 33.03
C ALA A 10 5.22 -61.58 32.66
N ILE A 11 4.16 -61.81 33.45
CA ILE A 11 2.83 -61.22 33.23
C ILE A 11 2.84 -59.71 33.53
N ILE A 12 3.56 -59.27 34.58
CA ILE A 12 3.68 -57.83 34.92
C ILE A 12 4.51 -57.08 33.86
N MET A 13 5.57 -57.70 33.34
CA MET A 13 6.39 -57.08 32.27
C MET A 13 5.62 -57.01 30.94
N LEU A 14 4.72 -57.96 30.65
CA LEU A 14 3.87 -57.92 29.45
C LEU A 14 2.77 -56.85 29.54
N LEU A 15 2.24 -56.55 30.74
CA LEU A 15 1.24 -55.49 30.95
C LEU A 15 1.82 -54.07 30.82
N ALA A 16 3.12 -53.87 31.11
CA ALA A 16 3.76 -52.55 31.01
C ALA A 16 4.00 -52.09 29.56
N VAL A 17 4.02 -53.01 28.58
CA VAL A 17 4.27 -52.68 27.17
C VAL A 17 3.00 -52.18 26.45
N PHE A 18 1.80 -52.42 27.01
CA PHE A 18 0.54 -51.94 26.42
C PHE A 18 0.10 -50.54 26.89
N SER A 19 0.86 -49.86 27.76
CA SER A 19 0.51 -48.51 28.26
C SER A 19 1.04 -47.34 27.41
N GLY A 20 1.66 -47.61 26.25
CA GLY A 20 2.48 -46.62 25.53
C GLY A 20 1.87 -45.89 24.33
N CYS A 21 0.60 -46.10 23.97
CA CYS A 21 0.01 -45.47 22.78
C CYS A 21 -1.38 -44.88 23.05
N THR A 22 -1.51 -43.98 24.03
CA THR A 22 -2.55 -42.95 23.92
C THR A 22 -2.12 -41.99 22.82
N ARG A 23 -2.48 -42.30 21.57
CA ARG A 23 -2.57 -41.25 20.55
C ARG A 23 -3.53 -40.22 21.13
N ALA A 24 -3.03 -39.01 21.41
CA ALA A 24 -3.93 -37.88 21.65
C ALA A 24 -4.95 -37.93 20.52
N ALA A 25 -6.23 -38.10 20.89
CA ALA A 25 -7.30 -38.00 19.91
C ALA A 25 -7.12 -36.62 19.30
N THR A 26 -6.64 -36.56 18.07
CA THR A 26 -6.73 -35.36 17.25
C THR A 26 -8.22 -35.14 17.12
N THR A 27 -8.78 -34.31 18.01
CA THR A 27 -10.15 -33.87 17.92
C THR A 27 -10.18 -33.16 16.58
N ASN A 28 -10.65 -33.86 15.54
CA ASN A 28 -11.02 -33.25 14.29
C ASN A 28 -12.10 -32.26 14.66
N LYS A 29 -11.69 -31.03 14.93
CA LYS A 29 -12.56 -29.89 15.15
C LYS A 29 -13.29 -29.78 13.82
N PHE A 30 -14.49 -30.36 13.76
CA PHE A 30 -15.35 -30.19 12.60
C PHE A 30 -15.46 -28.69 12.42
N VAL A 31 -14.95 -28.22 11.29
CA VAL A 31 -14.99 -26.82 10.95
C VAL A 31 -16.47 -26.49 10.84
N ASP A 32 -16.94 -25.63 11.73
CA ASP A 32 -18.32 -25.18 11.70
C ASP A 32 -18.50 -24.41 10.39
N GLU A 33 -19.21 -25.01 9.44
CA GLU A 33 -19.48 -24.41 8.12
C GLU A 33 -20.25 -23.09 8.25
N THR A 34 -20.79 -22.78 9.44
CA THR A 34 -21.47 -21.52 9.75
C THR A 34 -20.53 -20.43 10.29
N SER A 35 -19.24 -20.73 10.49
CA SER A 35 -18.27 -19.76 10.99
C SER A 35 -17.67 -18.89 9.87
N ILE A 36 -17.34 -17.65 10.22
CA ILE A 36 -16.54 -16.75 9.38
C ILE A 36 -15.15 -17.35 9.25
N ARG A 37 -14.69 -17.55 8.02
CA ARG A 37 -13.39 -18.15 7.70
C ARG A 37 -12.64 -17.27 6.73
N SER A 38 -11.39 -16.97 7.03
CA SER A 38 -10.49 -16.32 6.10
C SER A 38 -9.24 -17.16 5.91
N TRP A 39 -8.56 -17.01 4.79
CA TRP A 39 -7.27 -17.65 4.53
C TRP A 39 -6.43 -16.84 3.54
N VAL A 40 -5.12 -16.98 3.66
CA VAL A 40 -4.13 -16.40 2.74
C VAL A 40 -3.83 -17.45 1.67
N ASP A 41 -4.08 -17.14 0.40
CA ASP A 41 -3.72 -18.00 -0.74
C ASP A 41 -2.28 -17.76 -1.20
N ALA A 42 -1.83 -16.50 -1.13
CA ALA A 42 -0.46 -16.10 -1.43
C ALA A 42 -0.06 -14.92 -0.52
N PRO A 43 1.14 -14.94 0.06
CA PRO A 43 2.14 -16.00 -0.01
C PRO A 43 1.75 -17.24 0.82
N LEU A 44 2.45 -18.37 0.58
CA LEU A 44 2.28 -19.59 1.36
C LEU A 44 3.06 -19.54 2.69
N GLU A 45 2.62 -20.33 3.68
CA GLU A 45 3.33 -20.51 4.95
C GLU A 45 4.79 -20.95 4.73
N GLY A 46 5.72 -20.21 5.31
CA GLY A 46 7.16 -20.45 5.22
C GLY A 46 7.80 -20.03 3.90
N GLU A 47 7.06 -19.39 3.00
CA GLU A 47 7.60 -18.93 1.71
C GLU A 47 8.72 -17.91 1.91
N LYS A 48 9.73 -17.99 1.02
CA LYS A 48 10.85 -17.04 0.97
C LYS A 48 10.65 -16.08 -0.18
N LEU A 49 10.47 -14.81 0.14
CA LEU A 49 10.23 -13.73 -0.81
C LEU A 49 11.50 -12.90 -0.98
N GLU A 50 11.66 -12.28 -2.14
CA GLU A 50 12.66 -11.22 -2.32
C GLU A 50 12.07 -9.86 -1.89
N ALA A 51 12.90 -8.91 -1.46
CA ALA A 51 12.49 -7.54 -1.15
C ALA A 51 12.11 -6.74 -2.42
N VAL A 52 11.06 -7.17 -3.09
CA VAL A 52 10.44 -6.58 -4.30
C VAL A 52 8.91 -6.58 -4.13
N PRO A 53 8.17 -5.77 -4.90
CA PRO A 53 6.70 -5.80 -4.85
C PRO A 53 6.15 -7.22 -5.06
N TYR A 54 5.19 -7.61 -4.21
CA TYR A 54 4.54 -8.91 -4.17
C TYR A 54 3.04 -8.74 -3.95
N GLU A 55 2.21 -9.55 -4.60
CA GLU A 55 0.76 -9.51 -4.43
C GLU A 55 0.33 -10.50 -3.33
N ILE A 56 -0.28 -9.98 -2.27
CA ILE A 56 -0.97 -10.77 -1.26
C ILE A 56 -2.37 -11.08 -1.78
N VAL A 57 -2.75 -12.35 -1.81
CA VAL A 57 -4.07 -12.82 -2.23
C VAL A 57 -4.73 -13.52 -1.07
N THR A 58 -5.93 -13.08 -0.72
CA THR A 58 -6.69 -13.63 0.39
C THR A 58 -8.11 -13.93 -0.01
N HIS A 59 -8.74 -14.84 0.72
CA HIS A 59 -10.16 -15.09 0.62
C HIS A 59 -10.81 -15.07 1.99
N THR A 60 -12.08 -14.69 2.00
CA THR A 60 -12.92 -14.68 3.18
C THR A 60 -14.28 -15.24 2.81
N ASN A 61 -14.72 -16.25 3.55
CA ASN A 61 -16.06 -16.83 3.49
C ASN A 61 -16.85 -16.44 4.74
N VAL A 62 -17.99 -15.79 4.53
CA VAL A 62 -18.94 -15.42 5.58
C VAL A 62 -20.32 -15.93 5.13
N PRO A 63 -20.94 -16.89 5.83
CA PRO A 63 -22.23 -17.44 5.42
C PRO A 63 -23.37 -16.41 5.30
N SER A 64 -23.31 -15.34 6.11
CA SER A 64 -24.24 -14.21 6.08
C SER A 64 -23.87 -13.10 5.07
N GLY A 65 -22.75 -13.23 4.36
CA GLY A 65 -22.21 -12.22 3.46
C GLY A 65 -21.02 -11.46 4.08
N VAL A 66 -19.96 -11.29 3.29
CA VAL A 66 -18.74 -10.58 3.69
C VAL A 66 -19.00 -9.08 3.64
N PHE A 67 -18.89 -8.41 4.79
CA PHE A 67 -19.06 -6.97 4.89
C PHE A 67 -17.73 -6.23 4.78
N VAL A 68 -16.70 -6.71 5.48
CA VAL A 68 -15.35 -6.16 5.46
C VAL A 68 -14.32 -7.29 5.45
N VAL A 69 -13.21 -7.09 4.76
CA VAL A 69 -11.99 -7.91 4.85
C VAL A 69 -10.83 -7.01 5.25
N GLU A 70 -10.05 -7.45 6.23
CA GLU A 70 -8.81 -6.78 6.63
C GLU A 70 -7.60 -7.66 6.37
N ILE A 71 -6.54 -7.07 5.81
CA ILE A 71 -5.20 -7.66 5.75
C ILE A 71 -4.35 -7.00 6.83
N VAL A 72 -3.66 -7.83 7.59
CA VAL A 72 -2.83 -7.45 8.74
C VAL A 72 -1.40 -7.87 8.46
N ILE A 73 -0.40 -7.00 8.66
CA ILE A 73 1.01 -7.36 8.58
C ILE A 73 1.68 -6.99 9.89
N ASN A 74 2.31 -7.96 10.54
CA ASN A 74 2.96 -7.82 11.86
C ASN A 74 2.03 -7.20 12.92
N GLY A 75 0.74 -7.57 12.89
CA GLY A 75 -0.28 -7.08 13.81
C GLY A 75 -0.88 -5.71 13.46
N ALA A 76 -0.40 -5.02 12.41
CA ALA A 76 -0.97 -3.76 11.93
C ALA A 76 -1.89 -3.99 10.72
N VAL A 77 -3.09 -3.39 10.72
CA VAL A 77 -3.99 -3.42 9.56
C VAL A 77 -3.38 -2.56 8.44
N VAL A 78 -3.12 -3.17 7.29
CA VAL A 78 -2.51 -2.49 6.12
C VAL A 78 -3.49 -2.29 4.96
N GLN A 79 -4.60 -3.03 4.96
CA GLN A 79 -5.66 -2.94 3.96
C GLN A 79 -7.00 -3.26 4.63
N THR A 80 -8.02 -2.48 4.29
CA THR A 80 -9.43 -2.73 4.64
C THR A 80 -10.25 -2.59 3.37
N GLU A 81 -11.04 -3.61 3.02
CA GLU A 81 -11.86 -3.61 1.80
C GLU A 81 -13.28 -4.07 2.12
N ALA A 82 -14.27 -3.38 1.54
CA ALA A 82 -15.68 -3.73 1.65
C ALA A 82 -16.20 -4.15 0.25
N PRO A 83 -16.62 -5.41 0.06
CA PRO A 83 -17.14 -5.86 -1.24
C PRO A 83 -18.49 -5.21 -1.57
N ASP A 84 -18.69 -4.81 -2.84
CA ASP A 84 -19.90 -4.07 -3.28
C ASP A 84 -21.24 -4.81 -3.08
N ALA A 85 -21.24 -6.14 -3.02
CA ALA A 85 -22.46 -6.96 -3.05
C ALA A 85 -22.61 -7.94 -1.87
N MET A 86 -21.90 -7.73 -0.76
CA MET A 86 -21.86 -8.64 0.40
C MET A 86 -21.85 -10.14 0.02
N PRO A 87 -20.93 -10.59 -0.86
CA PRO A 87 -20.91 -11.97 -1.32
C PRO A 87 -20.57 -12.90 -0.16
N THR A 88 -21.01 -14.15 -0.20
CA THR A 88 -20.65 -15.14 0.83
C THR A 88 -19.19 -15.57 0.76
N LEU A 89 -18.50 -15.26 -0.35
CA LEU A 89 -17.07 -15.42 -0.56
C LEU A 89 -16.52 -14.16 -1.23
N ALA A 90 -15.53 -13.53 -0.63
CA ALA A 90 -14.81 -12.40 -1.19
C ALA A 90 -13.33 -12.75 -1.37
N ALA A 91 -12.71 -12.22 -2.42
CA ALA A 91 -11.27 -12.29 -2.66
C ALA A 91 -10.71 -10.87 -2.59
N VAL A 92 -9.63 -10.66 -1.84
CA VAL A 92 -8.95 -9.37 -1.72
C VAL A 92 -7.49 -9.53 -2.14
N ARG A 93 -7.02 -8.58 -2.95
CA ARG A 93 -5.65 -8.52 -3.48
C ARG A 93 -4.97 -7.25 -2.99
N TYR A 94 -3.76 -7.37 -2.49
CA TYR A 94 -2.99 -6.24 -1.99
C TYR A 94 -1.55 -6.28 -2.46
N ASN A 95 -1.12 -5.23 -3.17
CA ASN A 95 0.26 -5.08 -3.61
C ASN A 95 1.12 -4.61 -2.45
N TRP A 96 1.90 -5.53 -1.88
CA TRP A 96 2.79 -5.29 -0.77
C TRP A 96 4.24 -5.15 -1.25
N SER A 97 4.94 -4.09 -0.80
CA SER A 97 6.36 -3.87 -1.10
C SER A 97 7.19 -3.84 0.18
N PRO A 98 7.72 -4.98 0.66
CA PRO A 98 8.55 -5.00 1.86
C PRO A 98 9.84 -4.20 1.64
N THR A 99 10.11 -3.24 2.52
CA THR A 99 11.29 -2.37 2.44
C THR A 99 12.49 -2.91 3.22
N VAL A 100 12.25 -3.85 4.14
CA VAL A 100 13.26 -4.42 5.04
C VAL A 100 13.23 -5.94 4.93
N GLU A 101 14.39 -6.58 5.02
CA GLU A 101 14.47 -8.04 5.12
C GLU A 101 14.05 -8.52 6.52
N GLY A 102 13.48 -9.71 6.62
CA GLY A 102 13.06 -10.27 7.90
C GLY A 102 11.90 -11.23 7.81
N THR A 103 11.41 -11.65 8.97
CA THR A 103 10.21 -12.49 9.08
C THR A 103 8.98 -11.60 9.25
N TYR A 104 7.94 -11.88 8.48
CA TYR A 104 6.67 -11.16 8.50
C TYR A 104 5.54 -12.13 8.79
N THR A 105 4.60 -11.72 9.64
CA THR A 105 3.31 -12.39 9.83
C THR A 105 2.27 -11.66 9.01
N ILE A 106 1.66 -12.35 8.04
CA ILE A 106 0.59 -11.84 7.19
C ILE A 106 -0.71 -12.50 7.64
N GLY A 107 -1.65 -11.70 8.09
CA GLY A 107 -2.95 -12.13 8.58
C GLY A 107 -4.09 -11.64 7.68
N VAL A 108 -5.19 -12.38 7.66
CA VAL A 108 -6.47 -11.94 7.10
C VAL A 108 -7.61 -12.28 8.05
N ARG A 109 -8.58 -11.37 8.16
CA ARG A 109 -9.85 -11.61 8.88
C ARG A 109 -11.02 -10.95 8.16
N GLY A 110 -12.17 -11.59 8.25
CA GLY A 110 -13.44 -11.12 7.72
C GLY A 110 -14.39 -10.62 8.81
N GLN A 111 -15.26 -9.69 8.44
CA GLN A 111 -16.38 -9.21 9.24
C GLN A 111 -17.71 -9.48 8.49
N ASP A 112 -18.74 -9.87 9.22
CA ASP A 112 -20.12 -9.90 8.69
C ASP A 112 -20.84 -8.56 8.85
N ALA A 113 -22.06 -8.47 8.32
CA ALA A 113 -22.88 -7.26 8.38
C ALA A 113 -23.36 -6.89 9.81
N ASP A 114 -23.32 -7.85 10.74
CA ASP A 114 -23.64 -7.62 12.16
C ASP A 114 -22.40 -7.11 12.95
N GLY A 115 -21.27 -6.94 12.26
CA GLY A 115 -20.02 -6.45 12.82
C GLY A 115 -19.20 -7.53 13.54
N LYS A 116 -19.56 -8.80 13.43
CA LYS A 116 -18.83 -9.91 14.03
C LYS A 116 -17.62 -10.26 13.18
N TRP A 117 -16.47 -10.38 13.84
CA TRP A 117 -15.22 -10.80 13.20
C TRP A 117 -15.03 -12.31 13.28
N GLY A 118 -14.43 -12.88 12.24
CA GLY A 118 -13.83 -14.21 12.26
C GLY A 118 -12.47 -14.22 12.95
N ASP A 119 -11.96 -15.43 13.21
CA ASP A 119 -10.57 -15.60 13.63
C ASP A 119 -9.62 -15.12 12.54
N THR A 120 -8.47 -14.57 12.93
CA THR A 120 -7.43 -14.17 11.97
C THR A 120 -6.68 -15.40 11.49
N SER A 121 -6.66 -15.63 10.18
CA SER A 121 -5.79 -16.64 9.56
C SER A 121 -4.47 -15.99 9.22
N GLU A 122 -3.37 -16.59 9.70
CA GLU A 122 -2.02 -16.04 9.55
C GLU A 122 -1.12 -17.00 8.79
N VAL A 123 -0.19 -16.42 8.02
CA VAL A 123 0.98 -17.09 7.48
C VAL A 123 2.26 -16.32 7.84
N MET A 124 3.34 -17.03 8.08
CA MET A 124 4.68 -16.46 8.28
C MET A 124 5.53 -16.62 7.03
N VAL A 125 6.13 -15.52 6.59
CA VAL A 125 7.06 -15.52 5.45
C VAL A 125 8.41 -14.91 5.81
N THR A 126 9.43 -15.23 5.04
CA THR A 126 10.76 -14.61 5.17
C THR A 126 11.08 -13.79 3.93
N VAL A 127 11.30 -12.50 4.09
CA VAL A 127 11.79 -11.60 3.04
C VAL A 127 13.31 -11.55 3.11
N ALA A 128 13.98 -11.94 2.03
CA ALA A 128 15.43 -11.81 1.88
C ALA A 128 15.78 -10.49 1.19
N ALA A 129 16.98 -9.95 1.47
CA ALA A 129 17.52 -8.83 0.73
C ALA A 129 17.40 -9.06 -0.79
N LYS A 130 17.03 -7.99 -1.50
CA LYS A 130 17.02 -7.97 -2.96
C LYS A 130 18.38 -8.43 -3.46
N LYS A 131 18.40 -9.50 -4.25
CA LYS A 131 19.64 -10.03 -4.81
C LYS A 131 20.29 -8.94 -5.65
N ALA A 132 21.50 -8.53 -5.26
CA ALA A 132 22.27 -7.61 -6.06
C ALA A 132 22.47 -8.23 -7.45
N VAL A 133 21.95 -7.57 -8.49
CA VAL A 133 22.21 -7.96 -9.86
C VAL A 133 23.70 -7.69 -10.08
N ILE A 134 24.52 -8.74 -10.02
CA ILE A 134 25.92 -8.67 -10.40
C ILE A 134 25.90 -8.42 -11.90
N MET A 135 26.03 -7.16 -12.30
CA MET A 135 26.28 -6.85 -13.70
C MET A 135 27.51 -7.63 -14.14
N PRO A 136 27.47 -8.37 -15.27
CA PRO A 136 28.65 -9.05 -15.78
C PRO A 136 29.79 -8.03 -15.89
N PRO A 137 31.03 -8.39 -15.55
CA PRO A 137 32.17 -7.54 -15.85
C PRO A 137 32.09 -7.24 -17.35
N LEU A 138 32.05 -5.96 -17.70
CA LEU A 138 31.98 -5.52 -19.07
C LEU A 138 33.19 -6.13 -19.82
N SER A 139 32.94 -7.18 -20.61
CA SER A 139 34.00 -7.83 -21.38
C SER A 139 34.55 -6.80 -22.35
N THR A 140 35.78 -6.37 -22.12
CA THR A 140 36.47 -5.42 -22.98
C THR A 140 36.88 -6.17 -24.25
N ALA A 141 35.95 -6.26 -25.20
CA ALA A 141 36.27 -6.71 -26.55
C ALA A 141 37.21 -5.67 -27.18
N ILE A 142 38.42 -6.11 -27.54
CA ILE A 142 39.37 -5.30 -28.31
C ILE A 142 38.84 -5.28 -29.76
N ILE A 143 37.94 -4.34 -30.05
CA ILE A 143 37.45 -4.09 -31.41
C ILE A 143 38.47 -3.16 -32.08
N PRO A 144 38.96 -3.48 -33.30
CA PRO A 144 39.76 -2.53 -34.08
C PRO A 144 38.97 -1.23 -34.23
N ASP A 145 39.62 -0.11 -33.91
CA ASP A 145 39.07 1.23 -33.77
C ASP A 145 38.44 1.72 -35.08
N ILE A 146 37.21 1.31 -35.35
CA ILE A 146 36.29 2.02 -36.23
C ILE A 146 35.65 3.07 -35.31
N PRO A 147 35.72 4.37 -35.61
CA PRO A 147 35.07 5.39 -34.81
C PRO A 147 33.56 5.11 -34.78
N SER A 148 33.12 4.40 -33.75
CA SER A 148 31.72 4.10 -33.51
C SER A 148 31.17 5.30 -32.76
N VAL A 149 30.33 6.06 -33.47
CA VAL A 149 29.51 7.08 -32.82
C VAL A 149 28.69 6.33 -31.76
N PRO A 150 28.77 6.70 -30.47
CA PRO A 150 28.00 6.04 -29.44
C PRO A 150 26.51 6.18 -29.77
N VAL A 151 25.89 5.07 -30.18
CA VAL A 151 24.44 4.99 -30.29
C VAL A 151 23.94 4.85 -28.87
N THR A 152 23.63 5.97 -28.23
CA THR A 152 22.86 6.00 -26.98
C THR A 152 21.56 5.25 -27.22
N ALA A 153 21.42 4.07 -26.61
CA ALA A 153 20.13 3.40 -26.54
C ALA A 153 19.12 4.38 -25.93
N PRO A 154 17.89 4.46 -26.45
CA PRO A 154 16.86 5.29 -25.85
C PRO A 154 16.65 4.80 -24.41
N VAL A 155 16.91 5.68 -23.45
CA VAL A 155 16.61 5.43 -22.04
C VAL A 155 15.10 5.25 -21.95
N ALA A 156 14.65 4.11 -21.39
CA ALA A 156 13.23 3.91 -21.14
C ALA A 156 12.73 5.05 -20.23
N THR A 157 11.92 5.94 -20.80
CA THR A 157 11.36 7.07 -20.07
C THR A 157 10.20 6.52 -19.23
N GLY A 158 10.32 6.64 -17.90
CA GLY A 158 9.22 6.32 -16.98
C GLY A 158 8.03 7.28 -17.15
N PRO A 159 6.99 7.13 -16.33
CA PRO A 159 5.87 8.07 -16.29
C PRO A 159 6.33 9.53 -16.16
N VAL A 160 5.58 10.46 -16.73
CA VAL A 160 5.73 11.90 -16.51
C VAL A 160 4.52 12.38 -15.74
N ILE A 161 4.74 13.07 -14.63
CA ILE A 161 3.71 13.64 -13.77
C ILE A 161 3.73 15.17 -13.93
N SER A 162 2.58 15.78 -14.23
CA SER A 162 2.44 17.22 -14.49
C SER A 162 1.10 17.76 -14.01
N ASP A 163 0.91 19.08 -14.10
CA ASP A 163 -0.36 19.77 -13.91
C ASP A 163 -1.08 19.43 -12.59
N GLN A 164 -0.34 19.44 -11.49
CA GLN A 164 -0.93 19.33 -10.15
C GLN A 164 -1.90 20.49 -9.90
N THR A 165 -3.11 20.17 -9.46
CA THR A 165 -4.12 21.16 -9.06
C THR A 165 -4.79 20.78 -7.74
N LEU A 166 -5.22 21.81 -7.02
CA LEU A 166 -5.95 21.71 -5.76
C LEU A 166 -7.20 22.59 -5.86
N SER A 167 -8.36 22.10 -5.41
CA SER A 167 -9.59 22.91 -5.40
C SER A 167 -9.63 23.97 -4.30
N THR A 168 -8.80 23.83 -3.26
CA THR A 168 -8.62 24.79 -2.17
C THR A 168 -7.18 24.70 -1.64
N ASP A 169 -6.69 25.76 -1.02
CA ASP A 169 -5.39 25.79 -0.33
C ASP A 169 -5.50 25.65 1.18
N ILE A 170 -6.72 25.56 1.71
CA ILE A 170 -7.00 25.29 3.11
C ILE A 170 -8.19 24.35 3.27
N ILE A 171 -8.04 23.39 4.17
CA ILE A 171 -9.10 22.53 4.68
C ILE A 171 -9.26 22.77 6.19
N TYR A 172 -10.50 22.85 6.64
CA TYR A 172 -10.85 23.07 8.04
C TYR A 172 -11.35 21.81 8.71
N TYR A 173 -11.14 21.69 10.03
CA TYR A 173 -11.69 20.61 10.85
C TYR A 173 -12.25 21.14 12.18
N ARG A 174 -12.97 20.34 12.98
CA ARG A 174 -13.54 20.75 14.30
C ARG A 174 -14.58 21.89 14.27
N GLY A 175 -15.33 22.05 13.19
CA GLY A 175 -16.45 22.99 13.17
C GLY A 175 -17.08 23.13 11.79
N THR A 176 -18.13 23.94 11.71
CA THR A 176 -18.78 24.31 10.46
C THR A 176 -18.66 25.82 10.26
N GLY A 177 -18.64 26.26 9.00
CA GLY A 177 -18.65 27.68 8.64
C GLY A 177 -17.27 28.35 8.48
N CYS A 178 -16.15 27.64 8.70
CA CYS A 178 -14.82 28.19 8.46
C CYS A 178 -14.35 28.11 7.00
N GLY A 179 -14.91 27.20 6.20
CA GLY A 179 -14.55 27.02 4.80
C GLY A 179 -14.70 25.57 4.34
N SER A 180 -13.93 25.20 3.33
CA SER A 180 -13.89 23.83 2.78
C SER A 180 -13.41 22.83 3.82
N LEU A 181 -14.06 21.67 3.90
CA LEU A 181 -13.67 20.55 4.78
C LEU A 181 -12.87 19.47 4.02
N SER A 182 -12.79 19.61 2.70
CA SER A 182 -12.07 18.72 1.79
C SER A 182 -11.38 19.51 0.69
N ALA A 183 -10.38 18.90 0.08
CA ALA A 183 -9.70 19.37 -1.12
C ALA A 183 -9.76 18.28 -2.20
N ASP A 184 -10.17 18.66 -3.39
CA ASP A 184 -10.04 17.81 -4.57
C ASP A 184 -8.64 18.03 -5.14
N ILE A 185 -7.91 16.95 -5.29
CA ILE A 185 -6.51 16.92 -5.72
C ILE A 185 -6.49 16.21 -7.06
N SER A 186 -5.90 16.84 -8.07
CA SER A 186 -5.71 16.19 -9.36
C SER A 186 -4.32 16.38 -9.93
N VAL A 187 -3.90 15.42 -10.74
CA VAL A 187 -2.59 15.43 -11.40
C VAL A 187 -2.70 14.75 -12.76
N GLN A 188 -1.95 15.22 -13.74
CA GLN A 188 -1.79 14.52 -15.01
C GLN A 188 -0.64 13.52 -14.92
N ALA A 189 -0.86 12.28 -15.35
CA ALA A 189 0.19 11.27 -15.44
C ALA A 189 0.21 10.63 -16.84
N THR A 190 1.34 10.69 -17.53
CA THR A 190 1.48 10.21 -18.91
C THR A 190 2.65 9.22 -19.02
N GLY A 191 2.55 8.23 -19.92
CA GLY A 191 3.62 7.26 -20.14
C GLY A 191 3.40 6.52 -21.45
N GLY A 192 4.47 6.22 -22.19
CA GLY A 192 4.37 5.56 -23.51
C GLY A 192 3.69 4.19 -23.46
N ASN A 193 3.66 3.56 -22.28
CA ASN A 193 3.06 2.26 -22.02
C ASN A 193 1.68 2.35 -21.34
N GLY A 194 1.15 3.54 -21.09
CA GLY A 194 -0.04 3.76 -20.26
C GLY A 194 0.28 3.71 -18.76
N ILE A 195 -0.54 4.40 -17.96
CA ILE A 195 -0.38 4.47 -16.50
C ILE A 195 -1.25 3.41 -15.84
N MET A 196 -0.66 2.63 -14.94
CA MET A 196 -1.33 1.56 -14.20
C MET A 196 -1.91 2.09 -12.89
N VAL A 197 -1.12 2.86 -12.13
CA VAL A 197 -1.49 3.40 -10.81
C VAL A 197 -0.92 4.80 -10.66
N VAL A 198 -1.68 5.69 -10.04
CA VAL A 198 -1.19 6.92 -9.42
C VAL A 198 -1.59 6.94 -7.96
N GLU A 199 -0.62 7.19 -7.08
CA GLU A 199 -0.80 7.33 -5.65
C GLU A 199 -0.50 8.77 -5.22
N LEU A 200 -1.30 9.29 -4.30
CA LEU A 200 -0.97 10.48 -3.52
C LEU A 200 -0.37 10.03 -2.19
N LYS A 201 0.85 10.46 -1.91
CA LYS A 201 1.52 10.28 -0.62
C LYS A 201 1.43 11.59 0.14
N TYR A 202 0.94 11.56 1.37
CA TYR A 202 0.75 12.77 2.16
C TYR A 202 1.03 12.57 3.66
N ARG A 203 1.36 13.64 4.36
CA ARG A 203 1.46 13.69 5.84
C ARG A 203 1.20 15.09 6.35
N LEU A 204 0.99 15.23 7.65
CA LEU A 204 0.90 16.53 8.31
C LEU A 204 2.26 16.97 8.83
N GLN A 205 2.57 18.26 8.71
CA GLN A 205 3.66 18.93 9.39
C GLN A 205 3.13 20.11 10.19
N ASP A 206 3.31 20.08 11.50
CA ASP A 206 2.89 21.16 12.40
C ASP A 206 3.59 22.47 12.05
N LYS A 207 2.83 23.56 11.90
CA LYS A 207 3.39 24.86 11.48
C LYS A 207 4.28 25.51 12.55
N ASN A 208 4.14 25.13 13.81
CA ASN A 208 4.83 25.75 14.93
C ASN A 208 6.09 25.00 15.33
N THR A 209 6.07 23.68 15.23
CA THR A 209 7.10 22.78 15.76
C THR A 209 7.85 22.02 14.68
N SER A 210 7.36 22.04 13.43
CA SER A 210 7.86 21.24 12.31
C SER A 210 7.84 19.73 12.55
N GLN A 211 7.13 19.26 13.59
CA GLN A 211 6.89 17.82 13.80
C GLN A 211 5.98 17.30 12.69
N SER A 212 6.30 16.11 12.18
CA SER A 212 5.54 15.47 11.11
C SER A 212 4.83 14.21 11.60
N SER A 213 3.65 13.92 11.05
CA SER A 213 3.03 12.61 11.16
C SER A 213 3.72 11.56 10.27
N GLU A 214 3.32 10.31 10.42
CA GLU A 214 3.66 9.24 9.47
C GLU A 214 3.06 9.53 8.08
N TRP A 215 3.70 8.99 7.05
CA TRP A 215 3.20 9.06 5.68
C TRP A 215 1.97 8.18 5.49
N SER A 216 0.97 8.75 4.83
CA SER A 216 -0.26 8.09 4.40
C SER A 216 -0.30 7.99 2.88
N VAL A 217 -1.08 7.04 2.38
CA VAL A 217 -1.20 6.72 0.96
C VAL A 217 -2.66 6.67 0.58
N VAL A 218 -3.01 7.27 -0.55
CA VAL A 218 -4.30 7.04 -1.19
C VAL A 218 -4.11 6.79 -2.69
N ASN A 219 -4.78 5.75 -3.20
CA ASN A 219 -4.85 5.50 -4.63
C ASN A 219 -5.75 6.55 -5.28
N MET A 220 -5.26 7.21 -6.30
CA MET A 220 -6.06 8.17 -7.05
C MET A 220 -6.97 7.44 -8.03
N GLN A 221 -8.17 7.97 -8.24
CA GLN A 221 -9.15 7.46 -9.18
C GLN A 221 -8.88 8.02 -10.57
N HIS A 222 -8.78 7.13 -11.54
CA HIS A 222 -8.82 7.50 -12.95
C HIS A 222 -10.30 7.62 -13.37
N PRO A 223 -10.72 8.71 -14.02
CA PRO A 223 -12.07 8.87 -14.54
C PRO A 223 -12.26 7.98 -15.77
N SER A 224 -12.42 6.66 -15.60
CA SER A 224 -12.80 5.76 -16.71
C SER A 224 -14.27 6.02 -17.09
N GLU A 225 -14.59 6.37 -18.34
CA GLU A 225 -15.05 5.42 -19.36
C GLU A 225 -14.81 5.89 -20.82
N GLY A 226 -13.99 6.93 -21.03
CA GLY A 226 -13.63 7.40 -22.38
C GLY A 226 -12.30 6.83 -22.85
N ARG A 227 -12.26 6.16 -24.01
CA ARG A 227 -11.02 5.67 -24.65
C ARG A 227 -10.04 6.80 -25.08
N ASP A 228 -10.31 8.04 -24.74
CA ASP A 228 -9.53 9.20 -25.15
C ASP A 228 -9.55 10.31 -24.08
N LYS A 229 -8.37 10.58 -23.52
CA LYS A 229 -7.70 11.90 -23.35
C LYS A 229 -7.49 12.54 -21.99
N ASP A 230 -8.27 12.25 -20.96
CA ASP A 230 -8.00 12.89 -19.68
C ASP A 230 -7.16 11.95 -18.81
N LEU A 231 -5.84 12.05 -18.98
CA LEU A 231 -4.78 11.44 -18.16
C LEU A 231 -4.74 12.02 -16.73
N ILE A 232 -5.88 12.52 -16.25
CA ILE A 232 -6.05 13.25 -15.00
C ILE A 232 -6.52 12.26 -13.95
N TRP A 233 -5.69 12.06 -12.94
CA TRP A 233 -6.00 11.24 -11.78
C TRP A 233 -6.49 12.15 -10.68
N THR A 234 -7.56 11.74 -9.98
CA THR A 234 -8.22 12.58 -8.97
C THR A 234 -8.37 11.84 -7.65
N THR A 235 -8.31 12.57 -6.54
CA THR A 235 -8.73 12.07 -5.23
C THR A 235 -9.28 13.22 -4.40
N GLN A 236 -10.13 12.91 -3.42
CA GLN A 236 -10.62 13.88 -2.46
C GLN A 236 -9.97 13.61 -1.11
N LEU A 237 -9.33 14.63 -0.55
CA LEU A 237 -8.74 14.57 0.79
C LEU A 237 -9.64 15.34 1.77
N THR A 238 -10.34 14.61 2.63
CA THR A 238 -11.16 15.19 3.71
C THR A 238 -10.32 15.35 4.96
N ALA A 239 -10.53 16.42 5.72
CA ALA A 239 -9.74 16.68 6.93
C ALA A 239 -9.79 15.53 7.96
N ASP A 240 -10.96 14.90 8.15
CA ASP A 240 -11.14 13.78 9.09
C ASP A 240 -10.46 12.48 8.64
N ASP A 241 -10.16 12.33 7.34
CA ASP A 241 -9.49 11.16 6.78
C ASP A 241 -7.97 11.21 6.95
N ILE A 242 -7.41 12.36 7.33
CA ILE A 242 -5.97 12.55 7.48
C ILE A 242 -5.52 12.00 8.85
N PRO A 243 -4.63 10.99 8.91
CA PRO A 243 -4.16 10.48 10.19
C PRO A 243 -3.47 11.57 11.04
N GLY A 244 -3.96 11.72 12.28
CA GLY A 244 -3.44 12.74 13.19
C GLY A 244 -3.95 14.16 12.95
N TYR A 245 -4.98 14.37 12.12
CA TYR A 245 -5.55 15.70 11.86
C TYR A 245 -5.91 16.49 13.13
N ALA A 246 -6.34 15.79 14.18
CA ALA A 246 -6.72 16.37 15.46
C ALA A 246 -5.53 16.71 16.38
N SER A 247 -4.32 16.28 16.03
CA SER A 247 -3.08 16.47 16.82
C SER A 247 -2.47 17.86 16.63
N TYR A 248 -2.80 18.56 15.55
CA TYR A 248 -2.20 19.85 15.19
C TYR A 248 -3.27 20.91 15.01
N SER A 249 -3.20 22.03 15.73
CA SER A 249 -4.16 23.15 15.54
C SER A 249 -4.00 23.80 14.17
N GLU A 250 -2.78 23.86 13.66
CA GLU A 250 -2.43 24.28 12.30
C GLU A 250 -1.30 23.40 11.76
N ALA A 251 -1.48 22.86 10.56
CA ALA A 251 -0.48 22.05 9.89
C ALA A 251 -0.41 22.37 8.39
N TRP A 252 0.74 22.12 7.78
CA TRP A 252 0.86 21.94 6.35
C TRP A 252 0.54 20.48 5.99
N VAL A 253 -0.11 20.26 4.86
CA VAL A 253 -0.21 18.94 4.25
C VAL A 253 0.97 18.80 3.29
N GLU A 254 2.00 18.09 3.71
CA GLU A 254 3.11 17.74 2.82
C GLU A 254 2.68 16.60 1.90
N MET A 255 2.92 16.73 0.59
CA MET A 255 2.48 15.73 -0.37
C MET A 255 3.40 15.56 -1.58
N TYR A 256 3.37 14.39 -2.20
CA TYR A 256 3.94 14.11 -3.51
C TYR A 256 3.14 13.02 -4.23
N PHE A 257 3.27 12.96 -5.55
CA PHE A 257 2.63 11.93 -6.38
C PHE A 257 3.63 10.87 -6.77
N TYR A 258 3.14 9.64 -6.87
CA TYR A 258 3.89 8.48 -7.33
C TYR A 258 3.12 7.79 -8.44
N ALA A 259 3.74 7.55 -9.59
CA ALA A 259 3.10 6.92 -10.74
C ALA A 259 3.84 5.67 -11.17
N ILE A 260 3.09 4.66 -11.61
CA ILE A 260 3.62 3.38 -12.13
C ILE A 260 3.00 3.13 -13.51
N ASP A 261 3.82 2.84 -14.53
CA ASP A 261 3.34 2.43 -15.86
C ASP A 261 3.05 0.91 -15.93
N THR A 262 2.45 0.46 -17.03
CA THR A 262 2.16 -0.97 -17.24
C THR A 262 3.39 -1.86 -17.42
N GLN A 263 4.57 -1.28 -17.59
CA GLN A 263 5.87 -1.96 -17.62
C GLN A 263 6.61 -1.89 -16.27
N LEU A 264 5.95 -1.38 -15.23
CA LEU A 264 6.48 -1.20 -13.87
C LEU A 264 7.61 -0.17 -13.77
N HIS A 265 7.74 0.74 -14.73
CA HIS A 265 8.55 1.94 -14.54
C HIS A 265 7.85 2.91 -13.61
N THR A 266 8.63 3.64 -12.82
CA THR A 266 8.10 4.50 -11.76
C THR A 266 8.67 5.91 -11.85
N SER A 267 7.86 6.88 -11.42
CA SER A 267 8.25 8.28 -11.28
C SER A 267 7.58 8.91 -10.07
N GLN A 268 8.19 9.98 -9.54
CA GLN A 268 7.64 10.73 -8.42
C GLN A 268 7.86 12.24 -8.60
N THR A 269 6.95 13.05 -8.06
CA THR A 269 7.16 14.50 -7.95
C THR A 269 8.05 14.83 -6.75
N GLU A 270 8.56 16.07 -6.71
CA GLU A 270 9.10 16.62 -5.48
C GLU A 270 8.00 16.75 -4.42
N THR A 271 8.40 16.75 -3.15
CA THR A 271 7.48 17.01 -2.04
C THR A 271 7.11 18.49 -2.00
N SER A 272 5.81 18.78 -2.09
CA SER A 272 5.28 20.11 -1.81
C SER A 272 4.89 20.22 -0.34
N THR A 273 5.25 21.34 0.31
CA THR A 273 5.01 21.59 1.74
C THR A 273 4.15 22.83 2.01
N GLN A 274 3.66 23.51 0.98
CA GLN A 274 2.98 24.82 1.13
C GLN A 274 1.71 24.99 0.30
N ASP A 275 1.30 23.98 -0.45
CA ASP A 275 0.16 24.13 -1.35
C ASP A 275 -1.20 23.87 -0.68
N LEU A 276 -1.22 23.15 0.44
CA LEU A 276 -2.42 22.84 1.22
C LEU A 276 -2.17 22.96 2.73
N SER A 277 -3.06 23.67 3.41
CA SER A 277 -3.05 23.87 4.87
C SER A 277 -4.21 23.13 5.53
N LEU A 278 -3.98 22.58 6.72
CA LEU A 278 -5.01 22.09 7.63
C LEU A 278 -5.15 23.06 8.82
N SER A 279 -6.37 23.48 9.15
CA SER A 279 -6.62 24.40 10.27
C SER A 279 -7.84 24.00 11.11
N ALA A 280 -7.72 24.12 12.43
CA ALA A 280 -8.87 23.98 13.31
C ALA A 280 -9.86 25.14 13.09
N CYS A 281 -11.14 24.82 12.98
CA CYS A 281 -12.23 25.76 12.92
C CYS A 281 -12.60 26.19 14.34
N HIS A 282 -12.46 27.48 14.62
CA HIS A 282 -12.86 28.06 15.90
C HIS A 282 -14.17 28.84 15.71
N THR A 283 -15.18 28.56 16.54
CA THR A 283 -16.56 29.08 16.46
C THR A 283 -16.70 30.62 16.54
N ASN A 284 -15.60 31.36 16.68
CA ASN A 284 -15.56 32.81 16.77
C ASN A 284 -14.95 33.51 15.55
N GLN A 285 -14.57 32.80 14.48
CA GLN A 285 -14.09 33.44 13.25
C GLN A 285 -15.26 33.77 12.31
N THR A 286 -15.78 35.00 12.39
CA THR A 286 -16.86 35.49 11.51
C THR A 286 -16.39 35.94 10.13
N THR A 287 -15.10 35.85 9.83
CA THR A 287 -14.54 36.23 8.53
C THR A 287 -13.40 35.29 8.15
N PRO A 288 -13.48 34.58 7.01
CA PRO A 288 -12.39 33.75 6.55
C PRO A 288 -11.14 34.62 6.33
N PRO A 289 -9.94 34.16 6.73
CA PRO A 289 -8.71 34.90 6.48
C PRO A 289 -8.51 35.08 4.98
N VAL A 290 -8.28 36.32 4.54
CA VAL A 290 -7.89 36.61 3.15
C VAL A 290 -6.44 36.16 3.00
N ILE A 291 -6.22 35.01 2.37
CA ILE A 291 -4.88 34.52 2.03
C ILE A 291 -4.38 35.34 0.83
N ILE A 292 -3.52 36.32 1.10
CA ILE A 292 -2.82 37.06 0.04
C ILE A 292 -1.60 36.24 -0.37
N ARG A 293 -1.69 35.51 -1.49
CA ARG A 293 -0.53 34.82 -2.06
C ARG A 293 0.51 35.84 -2.55
N THR A 294 1.71 35.77 -2.00
CA THR A 294 2.94 36.23 -2.67
C THR A 294 3.65 35.00 -3.20
N GLN A 295 3.09 34.38 -4.25
CA GLN A 295 3.84 33.38 -5.01
C GLN A 295 4.88 34.13 -5.86
N PRO A 296 6.19 33.87 -5.72
CA PRO A 296 7.10 34.23 -6.79
C PRO A 296 6.69 33.40 -8.00
N ILE A 297 6.24 34.06 -9.07
CA ILE A 297 6.10 33.43 -10.38
C ILE A 297 7.49 32.88 -10.70
N LYS A 298 7.72 31.58 -10.50
CA LYS A 298 8.75 30.87 -11.22
C LYS A 298 8.27 30.87 -12.66
N LEU A 299 8.64 31.92 -13.39
CA LEU A 299 8.68 31.87 -14.84
C LEU A 299 9.55 30.66 -15.15
N PHE A 300 8.92 29.58 -15.60
CA PHE A 300 9.63 28.53 -16.30
C PHE A 300 10.42 29.24 -17.40
N ASP A 301 11.76 29.17 -17.31
CA ASP A 301 12.61 29.43 -18.46
C ASP A 301 12.18 28.42 -19.52
N ILE A 302 11.40 28.90 -20.49
CA ILE A 302 11.19 28.20 -21.75
C ILE A 302 12.57 28.14 -22.37
N GLN A 303 13.26 27.01 -22.18
CA GLN A 303 14.45 26.70 -22.94
C GLN A 303 14.03 26.66 -24.41
N GLN A 304 14.23 27.78 -25.11
CA GLN A 304 13.92 27.90 -26.53
C GLN A 304 14.68 26.80 -27.28
N ASP A 305 13.93 25.96 -27.99
CA ASP A 305 14.48 25.01 -28.94
C ASP A 305 15.22 25.78 -30.05
N PRO A 306 16.55 25.63 -30.21
CA PRO A 306 17.31 26.35 -31.23
C PRO A 306 17.15 25.77 -32.65
N ARG A 307 16.16 24.90 -32.93
CA ARG A 307 16.00 24.21 -34.23
C ARG A 307 14.95 24.77 -35.19
N GLN A 308 14.64 26.06 -35.14
CA GLN A 308 13.80 26.71 -36.17
C GLN A 308 14.56 27.89 -36.81
N GLU A 309 15.62 27.58 -37.54
CA GLU A 309 16.10 28.43 -38.63
C GLU A 309 16.51 27.53 -39.80
N ILE A 310 16.29 28.03 -41.02
CA ILE A 310 16.41 27.35 -42.34
C ILE A 310 15.11 26.60 -42.67
N ILE A 311 14.20 27.15 -43.49
CA ILE A 311 14.31 27.28 -44.94
C ILE A 311 13.68 28.59 -45.44
N ARG A 312 14.45 29.38 -46.19
CA ARG A 312 13.97 30.24 -47.29
C ARG A 312 14.26 29.52 -48.61
#